data_AF-A0A7W6NWK0-F1
#
_entry.id   AF-A0A7W6NWK0-F1
#
_cell.length_a   1.000
_cell.length_b   1.000
_cell.length_c   1.000
_cell.angle_alpha   90.00
_cell.angle_beta   90.00
_cell.angle_gamma   90.00
#
_symmetry.space_group_name_H-M   'P 1'
#
loop_
_entity.id
_entity.type
_entity.pdbx_description
1 polymer ?
#
loop_
_entity_poly.entity_id
_entity_poly.type
_entity_poly.pdbx_seq_one_letter_code
_entity_poly.pdbx_strand_id
1 'polypeptide(L)' 'MRFDIVGEPSAALVCRLVGLVAQHDLEAPDLEIRTVAGCMEMRLEIGEMGGAVGAILAQKMARCIGVEAVALDGVPV' A
#
# COMPACT_ATOMS: atom_id res chain seq x y z
N MET A 1 2.61 10.35 4.28
CA MET A 1 2.32 9.07 4.94
C MET A 1 2.83 7.95 4.06
N ARG A 2 3.43 6.93 4.65
CA ARG A 2 4.12 5.85 3.94
C ARG A 2 3.47 4.51 4.23
N PHE A 3 3.12 3.78 3.17
CA PHE A 3 2.65 2.40 3.24
C PHE A 3 3.75 1.50 2.67
N ASP A 4 4.23 0.55 3.47
CA ASP A 4 5.09 -0.53 3.01
C ASP A 4 4.27 -1.82 2.99
N ILE A 5 4.20 -2.48 1.82
CA ILE A 5 3.36 -3.65 1.59
C ILE A 5 4.22 -4.78 1.05
N VAL A 6 4.06 -5.97 1.61
CA VAL A 6 4.64 -7.22 1.11
C VAL A 6 3.52 -8.14 0.63
N GLY A 7 3.69 -8.77 -0.52
CA GLY A 7 2.70 -9.71 -1.03
C GLY A 7 3.12 -10.43 -2.31
N GLU A 8 2.16 -11.06 -2.96
CA GLU A 8 2.35 -11.77 -4.22
C GLU A 8 2.84 -10.83 -5.34
N PRO A 9 3.77 -11.26 -6.21
CA PRO A 9 4.24 -10.49 -7.35
C PRO A 9 3.20 -10.46 -8.48
N SER A 10 2.13 -9.70 -8.27
CA SER A 10 0.95 -9.67 -9.11
C SER A 10 0.58 -8.25 -9.53
N ALA A 11 0.52 -8.00 -10.85
CA ALA A 11 0.04 -6.73 -11.39
C ALA A 11 -1.41 -6.43 -10.97
N ALA A 12 -2.25 -7.46 -10.83
CA ALA A 12 -3.61 -7.30 -10.34
C ALA A 12 -3.65 -6.83 -8.88
N LEU A 13 -2.72 -7.31 -8.05
CA LEU A 13 -2.57 -6.83 -6.67
C LEU A 13 -2.13 -5.37 -6.64
N VAL A 14 -1.10 -5.01 -7.43
CA VAL A 14 -0.62 -3.62 -7.54
C VAL A 14 -1.76 -2.67 -7.90
N CYS A 15 -2.50 -2.96 -8.97
CA CYS A 15 -3.62 -2.12 -9.41
C CYS A 15 -4.69 -1.97 -8.33
N ARG A 16 -4.98 -3.04 -7.58
CA ARG A 16 -5.96 -3.00 -6.49
C ARG A 16 -5.49 -2.11 -5.33
N LEU A 17 -4.22 -2.21 -4.94
CA LEU A 17 -3.63 -1.40 -3.88
C LEU A 17 -3.60 0.08 -4.25
N VAL A 18 -3.14 0.42 -5.46
CA VAL A 18 -3.19 1.80 -5.98
C VAL A 18 -4.63 2.31 -6.06
N GLY A 19 -5.56 1.47 -6.54
CA GLY A 19 -6.97 1.82 -6.65
C GLY A 19 -7.67 2.10 -5.31
N LEU A 20 -7.17 1.57 -4.18
CA LEU A 20 -7.66 1.94 -2.85
C LEU A 20 -7.29 3.38 -2.48
N VAL A 21 -6.07 3.79 -2.83
CA VAL A 21 -5.57 5.15 -2.56
C VAL A 21 -6.24 6.16 -3.48
N ALA A 22 -6.39 5.82 -4.76
CA ALA A 22 -6.95 6.70 -5.78
C ALA A 22 -8.40 7.16 -5.51
N GLN A 23 -9.13 6.47 -4.62
CA GLN A 23 -10.49 6.84 -4.22
C GLN A 23 -10.57 8.17 -3.45
N HIS A 24 -9.44 8.72 -3.02
CA HIS A 24 -9.38 9.85 -2.10
C HIS A 24 -9.07 11.20 -2.77
N ASP A 25 -9.02 11.28 -4.10
CA ASP A 25 -8.74 12.52 -4.87
C ASP A 25 -7.48 13.26 -4.40
N LEU A 26 -6.43 12.48 -4.11
CA LEU A 26 -5.14 12.97 -3.64
C LEU A 26 -4.19 13.19 -4.81
N GLU A 27 -3.14 13.98 -4.58
CA GLU A 27 -2.00 14.03 -5.50
C GLU A 27 -1.43 12.63 -5.75
N ALA A 28 -0.77 12.47 -6.90
CA ALA A 28 -0.17 11.21 -7.27
C ALA A 28 0.87 10.78 -6.22
N PRO A 29 0.83 9.54 -5.72
CA PRO A 29 1.81 9.06 -4.75
C PRO A 29 3.16 8.80 -5.40
N ASP A 30 4.22 8.96 -4.62
CA ASP A 30 5.50 8.33 -4.94
C ASP A 30 5.34 6.82 -4.76
N LEU A 31 5.65 6.07 -5.81
CA LEU A 31 5.45 4.64 -5.87
C LEU A 31 6.73 3.93 -6.27
N GLU A 32 7.17 3.00 -5.43
CA GLU A 32 8.24 2.06 -5.71
C GLU A 32 7.72 0.63 -5.60
N ILE A 33 8.07 -0.22 -6.57
CA ILE A 33 7.75 -1.65 -6.56
C ILE A 33 9.01 -2.42 -6.88
N ARG A 34 9.32 -3.41 -6.06
CA ARG A 34 10.43 -4.33 -6.26
C ARG A 34 9.92 -5.77 -6.14
N THR A 35 10.53 -6.66 -6.89
CA THR A 35 10.32 -8.11 -6.73
C THR A 35 11.58 -8.69 -6.11
N VAL A 36 11.47 -9.24 -4.90
CA VAL A 36 12.60 -9.76 -4.12
C VAL A 36 12.24 -11.15 -3.62
N ALA A 37 13.12 -12.13 -3.86
CA ALA A 37 12.97 -13.51 -3.37
C ALA A 37 11.60 -14.18 -3.67
N GLY A 38 10.94 -13.81 -4.76
CA GLY A 38 9.64 -14.36 -5.16
C GLY A 38 8.42 -13.62 -4.58
N CYS A 39 8.64 -12.58 -3.78
CA CYS A 39 7.60 -11.68 -3.27
C CYS A 39 7.71 -10.31 -3.92
N MET A 40 6.65 -9.53 -3.85
CA MET A 40 6.64 -8.11 -4.17
C MET A 40 6.74 -7.29 -2.89
N GLU A 41 7.61 -6.29 -2.92
CA GLU A 41 7.67 -5.20 -1.95
C GLU A 41 7.21 -3.92 -2.66
N MET A 42 6.15 -3.30 -2.14
CA MET A 42 5.59 -2.07 -2.67
C MET A 42 5.66 -0.98 -1.60
N ARG A 43 6.19 0.18 -1.96
CA ARG A 43 6.17 1.39 -1.12
C ARG A 43 5.34 2.46 -1.80
N LEU A 44 4.38 2.99 -1.06
CA LEU A 44 3.57 4.15 -1.45
C LEU A 44 3.83 5.27 -0.45
N GLU A 45 4.23 6.43 -0.93
CA GLU A 45 4.27 7.65 -0.14
C GLU A 45 3.25 8.65 -0.68
N ILE A 46 2.30 9.03 0.17
CA ILE A 46 1.22 9.94 -0.18
C ILE A 46 1.35 11.20 0.69
N GLY A 47 1.46 12.36 0.03
CA GLY A 47 1.41 13.67 0.67
C GLY A 47 0.01 13.97 1.22
N GLU A 48 -0.05 14.82 2.26
CA GLU A 48 -1.30 15.39 2.82
C GLU A 48 -2.39 14.40 3.34
N MET A 49 -2.13 13.08 3.32
CA MET A 49 -3.05 12.09 3.89
C MET A 49 -2.91 12.04 5.42
N GLY A 50 -3.75 12.80 6.13
CA GLY A 50 -3.73 12.89 7.59
C GLY A 50 -4.66 11.91 8.32
N GLY A 51 -4.22 11.44 9.50
CA GLY A 51 -5.09 10.89 10.54
C GLY A 51 -5.70 9.51 10.25
N ALA A 52 -6.98 9.34 10.65
CA ALA A 52 -7.67 8.04 10.69
C ALA A 52 -7.85 7.38 9.30
N VAL A 53 -7.86 8.17 8.22
CA VAL A 53 -8.04 7.65 6.86
C VAL A 53 -6.90 6.72 6.46
N GLY A 54 -5.66 7.10 6.78
CA GLY A 54 -4.49 6.28 6.50
C GLY A 54 -4.51 4.94 7.21
N ALA A 55 -4.86 4.94 8.50
CA ALA A 55 -5.01 3.72 9.28
C ALA A 55 -6.10 2.79 8.73
N ILE A 56 -7.24 3.35 8.30
CA ILE A 56 -8.32 2.60 7.67
C ILE A 56 -7.85 1.99 6.34
N LEU A 57 -7.12 2.74 5.52
CA LEU A 57 -6.58 2.25 4.26
C LEU A 57 -5.57 1.14 4.47
N ALA A 58 -4.65 1.29 5.43
CA ALA A 58 -3.68 0.25 5.76
C ALA A 58 -4.37 -1.05 6.19
N GLN A 59 -5.42 -0.97 7.03
CA GLN A 59 -6.21 -2.15 7.41
C GLN A 59 -6.97 -2.77 6.22
N LYS A 60 -7.45 -1.96 5.27
CA LYS A 60 -8.08 -2.47 4.04
C LYS A 60 -7.07 -3.16 3.13
N MET A 61 -5.88 -2.59 2.99
CA MET A 61 -4.78 -3.17 2.21
C MET A 61 -4.33 -4.50 2.81
N ALA A 62 -4.19 -4.59 4.14
CA ALA A 62 -3.82 -5.83 4.83
C ALA A 62 -4.81 -6.99 4.61
N ARG A 63 -6.06 -6.68 4.23
CA ARG A 63 -7.10 -7.67 3.94
C ARG A 63 -7.21 -8.02 2.45
N CYS A 64 -6.40 -7.42 1.58
CA CYS A 64 -6.40 -7.75 0.16
C CYS A 64 -5.82 -9.16 -0.06
N ILE A 65 -6.50 -9.98 -0.86
CA ILE A 65 -5.98 -11.28 -1.28
C ILE A 65 -4.64 -11.08 -1.99
N GLY A 66 -3.64 -11.82 -1.55
CA GLY A 66 -2.25 -11.75 -2.03
C GLY A 66 -1.37 -10.79 -1.23
N VAL A 67 -1.88 -10.08 -0.22
CA VAL A 67 -1.06 -9.30 0.72
C VAL A 67 -0.65 -10.18 1.90
N GLU A 68 0.63 -10.15 2.23
CA GLU A 68 1.22 -10.88 3.35
C GLU A 68 1.42 -9.97 4.57
N ALA A 69 1.86 -8.74 4.36
CA ALA A 69 2.09 -7.77 5.43
C ALA A 69 1.90 -6.33 4.94
N VAL A 70 1.47 -5.47 5.86
CA VAL A 70 1.39 -4.01 5.65
C VAL A 70 1.95 -3.31 6.87
N ALA A 71 2.75 -2.26 6.64
CA ALA A 71 3.17 -1.32 7.67
C ALA A 71 2.82 0.11 7.24
N LEU A 72 2.33 0.89 8.19
CA LEU A 72 2.00 2.31 8.04
C LEU A 72 3.02 3.14 8.83
N ASP A 73 3.78 3.98 8.13
CA ASP A 73 4.87 4.79 8.69
C ASP A 73 5.86 3.93 9.53
N GLY A 74 6.10 2.69 9.09
CA GLY A 74 6.96 1.71 9.77
C GLY A 74 6.30 0.91 10.89
N VAL A 75 5.01 1.14 11.18
CA VAL A 75 4.24 0.40 12.19
C VAL A 75 3.40 -0.69 11.52
N PRO A 76 3.60 -1.98 11.85
CA PRO A 76 2.76 -3.06 11.31
C PRO A 76 1.28 -2.89 11.65
N VAL A 77 0.40 -3.26 10.72
CA VAL A 77 -1.06 -3.08 10.82
C VAL A 77 -1.81 -4.41 10.71
#